data_AF-A0A8T4JFU4-F1
#
_entry.id   AF-A0A8T4JFU4-F1
#
_cell.length_a   1.000
_cell.length_b   1.000
_cell.length_c   1.000
_cell.angle_alpha   90.00
_cell.angle_beta   90.00
_cell.angle_gamma   90.00
#
_symmetry.space_group_name_H-M   'P 1'
#
loop_
_entity.id
_entity.type
_entity.pdbx_description
1 polymer ?
#
loop_
_entity_poly.entity_id
_entity_poly.type
_entity_poly.pdbx_seq_one_letter_code
_entity_poly.pdbx_strand_id
1 'polypeptide(L)'
;MKQTMFIATIFILFLALFATTASAKLELTGEQFIILGEDSSIDDVLTGVTIIQFLKGAGYDAPVGSSLIDKDAYETFTESMMDDYVFYVIDDKKVDILLGKYVIAQNKWIAEQTKDFLEDEGYTVNIITNPEREDLLVTYEPPTEEYDADDQIVCTMDAKECPDGSFVGRIAPDCEFKECPEFVPEDSPPEEQVVVCQGCEQDEECIPYGTRLDGQRYCALNGEVSAQKDDGASCSEHVECKTQCNGTVCQKVQVISKNILVRAFSWFINIFR
;
A
#
# COMPACT_ATOMS: atom_id res chain seq x y z
N MET A 1 -25.66 -36.15 29.84
CA MET A 1 -25.49 -35.23 30.99
C MET A 1 -24.05 -35.16 31.53
N LYS A 2 -23.36 -36.28 31.78
CA LYS A 2 -21.99 -36.21 32.34
C LYS A 2 -20.94 -35.61 31.39
N GLN A 3 -21.06 -35.81 30.08
CA GLN A 3 -20.09 -35.30 29.11
C GLN A 3 -20.25 -33.79 28.85
N THR A 4 -21.48 -33.28 28.85
CA THR A 4 -21.76 -31.85 28.72
C THR A 4 -21.32 -31.06 29.95
N MET A 5 -21.44 -31.63 31.15
CA MET A 5 -20.87 -31.00 32.36
C MET A 5 -19.35 -30.95 32.34
N PHE A 6 -18.67 -31.96 31.78
CA PHE A 6 -17.21 -31.98 31.72
C PHE A 6 -16.65 -30.90 30.78
N ILE A 7 -17.28 -30.72 29.62
CA ILE A 7 -16.90 -29.67 28.65
C ILE A 7 -17.17 -28.27 29.21
N ALA A 8 -18.33 -28.06 29.85
CA ALA A 8 -18.65 -26.78 30.49
C ALA A 8 -17.65 -26.43 31.61
N THR A 9 -17.21 -27.42 32.39
CA THR A 9 -16.25 -27.19 33.48
C THR A 9 -14.86 -26.84 32.94
N ILE A 10 -14.40 -27.50 31.87
CA ILE A 10 -13.11 -27.16 31.22
C ILE A 10 -13.18 -25.76 30.61
N PHE A 11 -14.30 -25.39 29.99
CA PHE A 11 -14.47 -24.08 29.38
C PHE A 11 -14.51 -22.95 30.42
N ILE A 12 -15.20 -23.17 31.55
CA ILE A 12 -15.20 -22.22 32.69
C ILE A 12 -13.79 -22.09 33.27
N LEU A 13 -13.03 -23.18 33.38
CA LEU A 13 -11.64 -23.14 33.81
C LEU A 13 -10.75 -22.39 32.81
N PHE A 14 -10.98 -22.54 31.50
CA PHE A 14 -10.22 -21.84 30.47
C PHE A 14 -10.54 -20.34 30.47
N LEU A 15 -11.82 -19.97 30.58
CA LEU A 15 -12.25 -18.57 30.73
C LEU A 15 -11.76 -17.95 32.03
N ALA A 16 -11.76 -18.70 33.14
CA ALA A 16 -11.21 -18.23 34.40
C ALA A 16 -9.69 -18.05 34.32
N LEU A 17 -8.96 -18.97 33.67
CA LEU A 17 -7.52 -18.81 33.43
C LEU A 17 -7.23 -17.61 32.53
N PHE A 18 -8.00 -17.44 31.46
CA PHE A 18 -7.82 -16.33 30.51
C PHE A 18 -8.15 -14.99 31.18
N ALA A 19 -9.21 -14.94 31.99
CA ALA A 19 -9.60 -13.76 32.76
C ALA A 19 -8.59 -13.42 33.86
N THR A 20 -8.01 -14.42 34.55
CA THR A 20 -7.00 -14.15 35.58
C THR A 20 -5.64 -13.77 34.99
N THR A 21 -5.28 -14.25 33.80
CA THR A 21 -4.09 -13.77 33.08
C THR A 21 -4.31 -12.39 32.47
N ALA A 22 -5.53 -12.06 32.03
CA ALA A 22 -5.86 -10.74 31.48
C ALA A 22 -6.07 -9.66 32.56
N SER A 23 -6.48 -10.03 33.78
CA SER A 23 -6.74 -9.07 34.87
C SER A 23 -5.50 -8.69 35.68
N ALA A 24 -4.31 -9.16 35.30
CA ALA A 24 -3.06 -8.71 35.90
C ALA A 24 -2.66 -7.33 35.35
N LYS A 25 -3.38 -6.30 35.83
CA LYS A 25 -2.94 -4.92 35.99
C LYS A 25 -2.27 -4.29 34.75
N LEU A 26 -3.08 -3.93 33.76
CA LEU A 26 -2.77 -2.79 32.89
C LEU A 26 -3.95 -1.82 32.93
N GLU A 27 -3.82 -0.77 33.74
CA GLU A 27 -4.53 0.47 33.50
C GLU A 27 -3.88 1.11 32.26
N LEU A 28 -4.41 0.83 31.08
CA LEU A 28 -4.01 1.50 29.83
C LEU A 28 -5.19 2.36 29.36
N THR A 29 -5.17 3.62 29.78
CA THR A 29 -5.82 4.70 29.03
C THR A 29 -4.85 5.09 27.91
N GLY A 30 -5.03 4.56 26.70
CA GLY A 30 -4.10 4.83 25.60
C GLY A 30 -4.75 4.66 24.23
N GLU A 31 -4.33 5.51 23.30
CA GLU A 31 -4.66 5.47 21.88
C GLU A 31 -4.24 4.12 21.27
N GLN A 32 -5.05 3.56 20.38
CA GLN A 32 -4.76 2.30 19.69
C GLN A 32 -4.37 2.57 18.25
N PHE A 33 -3.30 1.92 17.80
CA PHE A 33 -2.77 2.01 16.44
C PHE A 33 -2.96 0.68 15.70
N ILE A 34 -3.41 0.74 14.45
CA ILE A 34 -3.36 -0.40 13.53
C ILE A 34 -2.34 -0.06 12.44
N ILE A 35 -1.33 -0.91 12.30
CA ILE A 35 -0.35 -0.85 11.22
C ILE A 35 -0.76 -1.90 10.19
N LEU A 36 -1.03 -1.45 8.96
CA LEU A 36 -1.31 -2.32 7.82
C LEU A 36 -0.15 -2.19 6.84
N GLY A 37 0.37 -3.32 6.35
CA GLY A 37 1.43 -3.34 5.34
C GLY A 37 0.89 -3.05 3.93
N GLU A 38 1.79 -2.82 2.97
CA GLU A 38 1.47 -2.43 1.59
C GLU A 38 0.48 -3.37 0.86
N ASP A 39 0.48 -4.67 1.19
CA ASP A 39 -0.41 -5.66 0.57
C ASP A 39 -1.78 -5.81 1.25
N SER A 40 -2.13 -4.93 2.20
CA SER A 40 -3.36 -5.08 2.98
C SER A 40 -4.60 -4.71 2.16
N SER A 41 -5.57 -5.61 2.12
CA SER A 41 -6.85 -5.35 1.46
C SER A 41 -7.80 -4.55 2.37
N ILE A 42 -8.83 -3.92 1.77
CA ILE A 42 -9.90 -3.25 2.53
C ILE A 42 -10.55 -4.20 3.55
N ASP A 43 -10.69 -5.48 3.21
CA ASP A 43 -11.21 -6.50 4.12
C ASP A 43 -10.36 -6.66 5.39
N ASP A 44 -9.04 -6.47 5.29
CA ASP A 44 -8.12 -6.59 6.42
C ASP A 44 -8.26 -5.39 7.36
N VAL A 45 -8.44 -4.19 6.81
CA VAL A 45 -8.79 -2.97 7.57
C VAL A 45 -10.09 -3.17 8.33
N LEU A 46 -11.15 -3.59 7.63
CA LEU A 46 -12.48 -3.79 8.20
C LEU A 46 -12.48 -4.89 9.26
N THR A 47 -11.72 -5.96 9.04
CA THR A 47 -11.55 -7.03 10.03
C THR A 47 -10.87 -6.50 11.29
N GLY A 48 -9.81 -5.69 11.15
CA GLY A 48 -9.14 -5.04 12.29
C GLY A 48 -10.09 -4.15 13.10
N VAL A 49 -10.85 -3.27 12.42
CA VAL A 49 -11.83 -2.38 13.06
C VAL A 49 -12.93 -3.17 13.79
N THR A 50 -13.46 -4.22 13.15
CA THR A 50 -14.51 -5.07 13.73
C THR A 50 -14.02 -5.80 14.98
N ILE A 51 -12.78 -6.32 14.97
CA ILE A 51 -12.17 -6.97 16.12
C ILE A 51 -12.03 -5.99 17.29
N ILE A 52 -11.57 -4.76 17.03
CA ILE A 52 -11.41 -3.73 18.07
C ILE A 52 -12.76 -3.33 18.66
N GLN A 53 -13.78 -3.10 17.83
CA GLN A 53 -15.14 -2.78 18.30
C GLN A 53 -15.73 -3.90 19.16
N PHE A 54 -15.53 -5.16 18.75
CA PHE A 54 -15.98 -6.32 19.52
C PHE A 54 -15.31 -6.38 20.88
N LEU A 55 -13.99 -6.16 20.95
CA LEU A 55 -13.22 -6.16 22.20
C LEU A 55 -13.66 -5.02 23.14
N LYS A 56 -13.82 -3.80 22.62
CA LYS A 56 -14.37 -2.66 23.38
C LYS A 56 -15.78 -2.93 23.89
N GLY A 57 -16.68 -3.44 23.04
CA GLY A 57 -18.05 -3.77 23.41
C GLY A 57 -18.15 -4.86 24.49
N ALA A 58 -17.16 -5.75 24.56
CA ALA A 58 -17.04 -6.78 25.57
C ALA A 58 -16.35 -6.30 26.88
N GLY A 59 -16.02 -5.00 26.98
CA GLY A 59 -15.37 -4.42 28.16
C GLY A 59 -13.88 -4.76 28.28
N TYR A 60 -13.25 -5.21 27.19
CA TYR A 60 -11.81 -5.45 27.15
C TYR A 60 -11.10 -4.26 26.52
N ASP A 61 -10.22 -3.60 27.28
CA ASP A 61 -9.16 -2.77 26.75
C ASP A 61 -8.06 -3.70 26.23
N ALA A 62 -8.28 -4.26 25.03
CA ALA A 62 -7.34 -5.22 24.46
C ALA A 62 -6.08 -4.51 23.95
N PRO A 63 -4.87 -4.90 24.41
CA PRO A 63 -3.65 -4.53 23.73
C PRO A 63 -3.56 -5.38 22.46
N VAL A 64 -4.04 -4.84 21.35
CA VAL A 64 -3.66 -5.36 20.03
C VAL A 64 -2.17 -5.06 19.88
N GLY A 65 -1.37 -6.05 19.51
CA GLY A 65 0.09 -5.94 19.47
C GLY A 65 0.57 -4.80 18.59
N SER A 66 0.78 -3.64 19.21
CA SER A 66 1.44 -2.47 18.68
C SER A 66 2.78 -2.34 19.42
N SER A 67 3.86 -2.07 18.70
CA SER A 67 4.95 -1.32 19.33
C SER A 67 4.32 -0.07 19.91
N LEU A 68 4.29 0.04 21.24
CA LEU A 68 3.83 1.23 21.94
C LEU A 68 4.81 2.35 21.62
N ILE A 69 4.38 3.27 20.77
CA ILE A 69 5.09 4.51 20.54
C ILE A 69 4.28 5.55 21.30
N ASP A 70 4.85 6.03 22.41
CA ASP A 70 4.36 7.22 23.12
C ASP A 70 4.26 8.40 22.15
N LYS A 71 3.40 9.37 22.40
CA LYS A 71 3.28 10.61 21.62
C LYS A 71 4.63 11.32 21.46
N ASP A 72 5.51 11.20 22.45
CA ASP A 72 6.88 11.76 22.39
C ASP A 72 7.84 10.86 21.57
N ALA A 73 7.58 9.55 21.51
CA ALA A 73 8.30 8.63 20.64
C ALA A 73 7.83 8.73 19.17
N TYR A 74 6.60 9.22 18.92
CA TYR A 74 6.03 9.47 17.58
C TYR A 74 6.81 10.55 16.83
N GLU A 75 7.31 11.59 17.50
CA GLU A 75 8.19 12.59 16.86
C GLU A 75 9.55 12.01 16.45
N THR A 76 9.98 10.90 17.05
CA THR A 76 11.28 10.26 16.76
C THR A 76 11.15 9.09 15.78
N PHE A 77 9.97 8.45 15.69
CA PHE A 77 9.73 7.25 14.87
C PHE A 77 9.41 7.56 13.39
N THR A 78 9.33 8.84 13.01
CA THR A 78 8.65 9.31 11.80
C THR A 78 9.55 9.57 10.59
N GLU A 79 10.88 9.51 10.70
CA GLU A 79 11.76 9.89 9.59
C GLU A 79 12.08 8.78 8.59
N SER A 80 11.93 7.49 8.93
CA SER A 80 12.35 6.38 8.05
C SER A 80 11.26 5.36 7.70
N MET A 81 10.14 5.30 8.43
CA MET A 81 9.09 4.30 8.23
C MET A 81 7.78 4.88 7.68
N MET A 82 7.62 6.20 7.60
CA MET A 82 6.37 6.78 7.10
C MET A 82 6.29 6.85 5.57
N ASP A 83 7.31 6.46 4.82
CA ASP A 83 7.22 6.53 3.37
C ASP A 83 6.21 5.52 2.80
N ASP A 84 6.07 4.33 3.42
CA ASP A 84 5.37 3.19 2.82
C ASP A 84 4.11 2.71 3.58
N TYR A 85 3.76 3.29 4.73
CA TYR A 85 2.70 2.75 5.60
C TYR A 85 1.48 3.67 5.76
N VAL A 86 0.32 3.05 5.98
CA VAL A 86 -0.94 3.73 6.38
C VAL A 86 -1.18 3.48 7.86
N PHE A 87 -1.36 4.55 8.63
CA PHE A 87 -1.68 4.46 10.06
C PHE A 87 -3.11 4.91 10.34
N TYR A 88 -3.78 4.19 11.22
CA TYR A 88 -5.11 4.53 11.74
C TYR A 88 -5.02 4.84 13.23
N VAL A 89 -5.48 6.02 13.64
CA VAL A 89 -5.65 6.40 15.05
C VAL A 89 -7.13 6.44 15.36
N ILE A 90 -7.60 5.61 16.31
CA ILE A 90 -9.03 5.49 16.64
C ILE A 90 -9.26 5.99 18.07
N ASP A 91 -10.00 7.10 18.21
CA ASP A 91 -10.38 7.68 19.51
C ASP A 91 -11.88 8.06 19.52
N ASP A 92 -12.68 7.46 20.40
CA ASP A 92 -14.09 7.82 20.67
C ASP A 92 -14.92 8.34 19.48
N LYS A 93 -14.91 7.56 18.38
CA LYS A 93 -15.58 7.81 17.06
C LYS A 93 -14.86 8.74 16.09
N LYS A 94 -13.64 9.13 16.39
CA LYS A 94 -12.72 9.81 15.48
C LYS A 94 -11.73 8.78 14.91
N VAL A 95 -11.53 8.80 13.60
CA VAL A 95 -10.49 8.02 12.92
C VAL A 95 -9.60 8.97 12.15
N ASP A 96 -8.34 9.07 12.53
CA ASP A 96 -7.35 9.83 11.76
C ASP A 96 -6.53 8.84 10.91
N ILE A 97 -6.58 9.00 9.59
CA ILE A 97 -5.84 8.19 8.60
C ILE A 97 -4.62 9.00 8.17
N LEU A 98 -3.42 8.52 8.50
CA LEU A 98 -2.16 9.15 8.11
C LEU A 98 -1.60 8.43 6.88
N LEU A 99 -1.40 9.17 5.79
CA LEU A 99 -0.83 8.65 4.55
C LEU A 99 0.60 9.17 4.36
N GLY A 100 1.53 8.23 4.17
CA GLY A 100 2.93 8.47 3.79
C GLY A 100 3.12 9.11 2.42
N LYS A 101 4.30 9.72 2.18
CA LYS A 101 4.59 10.45 0.93
C LYS A 101 4.44 9.59 -0.33
N TYR A 102 4.93 8.34 -0.30
CA TYR A 102 4.86 7.43 -1.45
C TYR A 102 3.44 6.84 -1.64
N VAL A 103 2.73 6.62 -0.53
CA VAL A 103 1.40 6.01 -0.50
C VAL A 103 0.31 6.92 -1.08
N ILE A 104 0.48 8.24 -1.05
CA ILE A 104 -0.53 9.22 -1.53
C ILE A 104 -0.88 9.03 -3.02
N ALA A 105 0.07 8.64 -3.87
CA ALA A 105 -0.20 8.54 -5.31
C ALA A 105 -1.00 7.27 -5.68
N GLN A 106 -0.77 6.16 -4.99
CA GLN A 106 -1.38 4.87 -5.34
C GLN A 106 -2.62 4.53 -4.50
N ASN A 107 -2.68 4.97 -3.24
CA ASN A 107 -3.68 4.50 -2.28
C ASN A 107 -4.71 5.57 -1.86
N LYS A 108 -4.68 6.75 -2.48
CA LYS A 108 -5.66 7.82 -2.20
C LYS A 108 -7.11 7.35 -2.38
N TRP A 109 -7.39 6.58 -3.44
CA TRP A 109 -8.71 6.03 -3.68
C TRP A 109 -9.16 5.07 -2.56
N ILE A 110 -8.25 4.25 -2.02
CA ILE A 110 -8.54 3.33 -0.91
C ILE A 110 -8.86 4.11 0.37
N ALA A 111 -8.10 5.17 0.66
CA ALA A 111 -8.35 6.03 1.81
C ALA A 111 -9.71 6.74 1.72
N GLU A 112 -10.11 7.18 0.52
CA GLU A 112 -11.42 7.79 0.26
C GLU A 112 -12.57 6.78 0.43
N GLN A 113 -12.45 5.57 -0.12
CA GLN A 113 -13.46 4.51 0.05
C GLN A 113 -13.61 4.10 1.53
N THR A 114 -12.49 4.02 2.25
CA THR A 114 -12.49 3.67 3.68
C THR A 114 -13.15 4.77 4.51
N LYS A 115 -12.92 6.03 4.15
CA LYS A 115 -13.57 7.18 4.77
C LYS A 115 -15.09 7.11 4.61
N ASP A 116 -15.60 6.92 3.39
CA ASP A 116 -17.04 6.87 3.13
C ASP A 116 -17.73 5.80 3.98
N PHE A 117 -17.14 4.60 4.04
CA PHE A 117 -17.65 3.50 4.85
C PHE A 117 -17.71 3.83 6.35
N LEU A 118 -16.64 4.42 6.89
CA LEU A 118 -16.56 4.75 8.31
C LEU A 118 -17.51 5.90 8.68
N GLU A 119 -17.71 6.88 7.80
CA GLU A 119 -18.67 7.95 8.00
C GLU A 119 -20.12 7.44 8.01
N ASP A 120 -20.46 6.46 7.16
CA ASP A 120 -21.77 5.78 7.18
C ASP A 120 -22.04 5.04 8.50
N GLU A 121 -20.99 4.50 9.15
CA GLU A 121 -21.06 3.90 10.48
C GLU A 121 -21.04 4.95 11.63
N GLY A 122 -21.03 6.24 11.29
CA GLY A 122 -21.11 7.36 12.24
C GLY A 122 -19.78 7.75 12.87
N TYR A 123 -18.66 7.44 12.23
CA TYR A 123 -17.34 7.94 12.59
C TYR A 123 -17.04 9.28 11.91
N THR A 124 -16.22 10.11 12.55
CA THR A 124 -15.63 11.29 11.93
C THR A 124 -14.23 10.93 11.46
N VAL A 125 -13.98 10.96 10.14
CA VAL A 125 -12.70 10.53 9.57
C VAL A 125 -11.92 11.73 9.06
N ASN A 126 -10.68 11.91 9.52
CA ASN A 126 -9.76 12.89 8.96
C ASN A 126 -8.63 12.17 8.23
N ILE A 127 -8.52 12.43 6.93
CA ILE A 127 -7.36 11.99 6.15
C ILE A 127 -6.30 13.07 6.28
N ILE A 128 -5.23 12.76 6.99
CA ILE A 128 -4.09 13.65 7.19
C ILE A 128 -3.03 13.23 6.17
N THR A 129 -3.06 13.86 5.00
CA THR A 129 -1.91 13.87 4.09
C THR A 129 -0.96 14.93 4.60
N ASN A 130 0.26 14.62 5.01
CA ASN A 130 1.22 15.63 5.46
C ASN A 130 1.79 16.40 4.25
N PRO A 131 1.35 17.65 3.96
CA PRO A 131 1.81 18.39 2.79
C PRO A 131 2.90 19.42 3.17
N GLU A 132 3.16 19.67 4.46
CA GLU A 132 3.85 20.89 4.94
C GLU A 132 5.18 20.62 5.67
N ARG A 133 5.93 19.60 5.24
CA ARG A 133 7.39 19.61 5.42
C ARG A 133 8.06 19.56 4.05
N GLU A 134 7.88 20.62 3.27
CA GLU A 134 8.77 20.98 2.16
C GLU A 134 10.11 21.55 2.68
N ASP A 135 10.14 22.06 3.91
CA ASP A 135 11.31 22.72 4.50
C ASP A 135 12.37 21.74 5.04
N LEU A 136 12.06 20.44 5.09
CA LEU A 136 13.05 19.39 5.35
C LEU A 136 13.58 18.85 4.01
N LEU A 137 14.40 19.66 3.34
CA LEU A 137 15.44 19.13 2.47
C LEU A 137 16.39 18.32 3.35
N VAL A 138 16.07 17.04 3.53
CA VAL A 138 17.06 16.04 3.93
C VAL A 138 18.12 16.09 2.83
N THR A 139 19.30 16.59 3.16
CA THR A 139 20.48 16.37 2.35
C THR A 139 20.68 14.86 2.30
N TYR A 140 20.27 14.26 1.19
CA TYR A 140 20.57 12.87 0.88
C TYR A 140 22.09 12.76 0.86
N GLU A 141 22.70 12.11 1.83
CA GLU A 141 24.08 11.64 1.70
C GLU A 141 24.00 10.39 0.82
N PRO A 142 24.39 10.48 -0.46
CA PRO A 142 24.32 9.34 -1.35
C PRO A 142 25.24 8.22 -0.82
N PRO A 143 24.91 6.96 -1.11
CA PRO A 143 25.77 5.83 -0.77
C PRO A 143 27.16 6.06 -1.35
N THR A 144 28.18 5.92 -0.50
CA THR A 144 29.59 6.04 -0.85
C THR A 144 30.03 4.85 -1.70
N GLU A 145 29.51 4.74 -2.91
CA GLU A 145 30.26 4.10 -3.97
C GLU A 145 31.29 5.13 -4.47
N GLU A 146 32.51 4.66 -4.70
CA GLU A 146 33.65 5.46 -5.15
C GLU A 146 33.38 5.89 -6.60
N TYR A 147 32.49 6.87 -6.79
CA TYR A 147 32.32 7.57 -8.04
C TYR A 147 33.57 8.41 -8.29
N ASP A 148 34.24 8.17 -9.42
CA ASP A 148 35.33 9.03 -9.92
C ASP A 148 34.80 10.47 -10.05
N ALA A 149 35.05 11.27 -9.02
CA ALA A 149 34.46 12.59 -8.80
C ALA A 149 35.05 13.71 -9.69
N ASP A 150 35.79 13.36 -10.75
CA ASP A 150 36.62 14.32 -11.47
C ASP A 150 35.95 14.98 -12.69
N ASP A 151 34.74 14.57 -13.11
CA ASP A 151 34.15 15.08 -14.36
C ASP A 151 32.69 15.56 -14.28
N GLN A 152 32.08 15.70 -13.10
CA GLN A 152 30.76 16.34 -13.00
C GLN A 152 30.88 17.87 -13.00
N ILE A 153 30.95 18.44 -14.19
CA ILE A 153 30.89 19.89 -14.40
C ILE A 153 29.45 20.36 -14.18
N VAL A 154 29.25 21.18 -13.14
CA VAL A 154 27.96 21.79 -12.82
C VAL A 154 27.87 23.18 -13.46
N CYS A 155 26.85 23.39 -14.30
CA CYS A 155 26.60 24.68 -14.95
C CYS A 155 25.57 25.52 -14.18
N THR A 156 25.61 26.84 -14.35
CA THR A 156 24.58 27.73 -13.79
C THR A 156 23.22 27.49 -14.45
N MET A 157 22.14 27.60 -13.67
CA MET A 157 20.76 27.41 -14.13
C MET A 157 20.21 28.63 -14.90
N ASP A 158 21.02 29.21 -15.79
CA ASP A 158 20.59 30.32 -16.63
C ASP A 158 19.71 29.81 -17.78
N ALA A 159 18.71 30.59 -18.16
CA ALA A 159 17.86 30.33 -19.33
C ALA A 159 18.07 31.42 -20.39
N LYS A 160 18.13 31.01 -21.66
CA LYS A 160 18.15 31.90 -22.83
C LYS A 160 16.89 31.67 -23.64
N GLU A 161 16.15 32.73 -23.92
CA GLU A 161 14.99 32.71 -24.81
C GLU A 161 15.45 32.55 -26.27
N CYS A 162 14.79 31.64 -26.98
CA CYS A 162 15.02 31.33 -28.38
C CYS A 162 14.06 32.12 -29.28
N PRO A 163 14.37 32.27 -30.59
CA PRO A 163 13.52 33.03 -31.52
C PRO A 163 12.08 32.49 -31.68
N ASP A 164 11.87 31.21 -31.36
CA ASP A 164 10.57 30.54 -31.33
C ASP A 164 9.80 30.77 -30.00
N GLY A 165 10.39 31.47 -29.03
CA GLY A 165 9.85 31.69 -27.69
C GLY A 165 10.11 30.57 -26.70
N SER A 166 10.82 29.50 -27.09
CA SER A 166 11.27 28.46 -26.16
C SER A 166 12.46 28.93 -25.32
N PHE A 167 12.84 28.15 -24.29
CA PHE A 167 13.99 28.46 -23.44
C PHE A 167 14.98 27.30 -23.42
N VAL A 168 16.27 27.65 -23.53
CA VAL A 168 17.38 26.68 -23.44
C VAL A 168 18.28 27.01 -22.26
N GLY A 169 18.77 25.97 -21.58
CA GLY A 169 19.73 26.07 -20.49
C GLY A 169 21.18 25.88 -20.95
N ARG A 170 22.13 26.02 -20.02
CA ARG A 170 23.54 25.71 -20.24
C ARG A 170 23.80 24.20 -20.16
N ILE A 171 24.71 23.70 -20.98
CA ILE A 171 25.12 22.29 -21.01
C ILE A 171 26.63 22.14 -20.78
N ALA A 172 27.01 21.15 -19.98
CA ALA A 172 28.41 20.75 -19.78
C ALA A 172 29.01 20.22 -21.10
N PRO A 173 30.34 20.27 -21.31
CA PRO A 173 31.38 20.67 -20.35
C PRO A 173 31.66 22.18 -20.30
N ASP A 174 31.39 22.92 -21.36
CA ASP A 174 31.77 24.34 -21.46
C ASP A 174 30.74 25.30 -20.84
N CYS A 175 29.61 24.75 -20.36
CA CYS A 175 28.49 25.51 -19.82
C CYS A 175 27.95 26.57 -20.81
N GLU A 176 27.99 26.27 -22.09
CA GLU A 176 27.38 27.08 -23.14
C GLU A 176 25.88 26.78 -23.24
N PHE A 177 25.10 27.76 -23.72
CA PHE A 177 23.68 27.52 -24.00
C PHE A 177 23.52 26.46 -25.08
N LYS A 178 22.65 25.48 -24.83
CA LYS A 178 22.21 24.54 -25.87
C LYS A 178 21.67 25.32 -27.08
N GLU A 179 21.90 24.80 -28.28
CA GLU A 179 21.34 25.39 -29.49
C GLU A 179 19.80 25.46 -29.40
N CYS A 180 19.24 26.57 -29.87
CA CYS A 180 17.80 26.72 -29.98
C CYS A 180 17.25 25.68 -30.96
N PRO A 181 16.05 25.11 -30.69
CA PRO A 181 15.40 24.25 -31.67
C PRO A 181 15.24 25.01 -32.99
N GLU A 182 15.49 24.34 -34.11
CA GLU A 182 15.18 24.91 -35.41
C GLU A 182 13.67 25.17 -35.48
N PHE A 183 13.28 26.36 -35.94
CA PHE A 183 11.87 26.69 -36.13
C PHE A 183 11.31 25.76 -37.20
N VAL A 184 10.61 24.72 -36.77
CA VAL A 184 9.80 23.90 -37.66
C VAL A 184 8.48 24.67 -37.82
N PRO A 185 8.20 25.24 -39.01
CA PRO A 185 6.96 25.99 -39.21
C PRO A 185 5.77 25.09 -38.90
N GLU A 186 4.82 25.59 -38.10
CA GLU A 186 3.59 24.90 -37.68
C GLU A 186 2.75 24.35 -38.85
N ASP A 187 3.04 24.77 -40.09
CA ASP A 187 2.42 24.28 -41.32
C ASP A 187 3.00 22.94 -41.83
N SER A 188 4.03 22.38 -41.17
CA SER A 188 4.37 20.96 -41.41
C SER A 188 3.18 20.12 -40.96
N PRO A 189 2.63 19.23 -41.82
CA PRO A 189 1.57 18.33 -41.40
C PRO A 189 2.04 17.62 -40.13
N PRO A 190 1.21 17.57 -39.06
CA PRO A 190 1.62 16.97 -37.80
C PRO A 190 2.19 15.60 -38.15
N GLU A 191 3.48 15.43 -37.87
CA GLU A 191 4.16 14.17 -38.04
C GLU A 191 3.27 13.13 -37.38
N GLU A 192 2.69 12.24 -38.19
CA GLU A 192 1.65 11.32 -37.78
C GLU A 192 2.20 10.58 -36.57
N GLN A 193 1.75 10.95 -35.37
CA GLN A 193 2.29 10.42 -34.13
C GLN A 193 1.96 8.94 -34.16
N VAL A 194 2.95 8.13 -34.54
CA VAL A 194 2.84 6.68 -34.51
C VAL A 194 2.71 6.36 -33.03
N VAL A 195 1.48 6.17 -32.58
CA VAL A 195 1.19 5.72 -31.23
C VAL A 195 1.74 4.31 -31.13
N VAL A 196 2.99 4.20 -30.69
CA VAL A 196 3.64 2.92 -30.48
C VAL A 196 2.91 2.24 -29.32
N CYS A 197 2.26 1.12 -29.61
CA CYS A 197 1.56 0.36 -28.59
C CYS A 197 2.57 -0.14 -27.53
N GLN A 198 2.39 0.29 -26.28
CA GLN A 198 3.15 -0.21 -25.13
C GLN A 198 2.51 -1.48 -24.56
N GLY A 199 2.35 -2.48 -25.43
CA GLY A 199 1.49 -3.60 -25.14
C GLY A 199 1.38 -4.60 -26.28
N CYS A 200 0.29 -5.37 -26.25
CA CYS A 200 -0.07 -6.33 -27.28
C CYS A 200 -1.16 -5.72 -28.16
N GLU A 201 -1.01 -5.83 -29.46
CA GLU A 201 -2.02 -5.37 -30.41
C GLU A 201 -3.00 -6.51 -30.68
N GLN A 202 -4.28 -6.31 -30.31
CA GLN A 202 -5.34 -7.27 -30.55
C GLN A 202 -6.59 -6.52 -31.05
N ASP A 203 -7.10 -6.91 -32.23
CA ASP A 203 -8.30 -6.31 -32.83
C ASP A 203 -8.23 -4.78 -32.97
N GLU A 204 -7.05 -4.26 -33.35
CA GLU A 204 -6.74 -2.81 -33.46
C GLU A 204 -6.75 -2.05 -32.12
N GLU A 205 -6.86 -2.77 -30.99
CA GLU A 205 -6.75 -2.23 -29.64
C GLU A 205 -5.38 -2.54 -29.04
N CYS A 206 -4.78 -1.53 -28.40
CA CYS A 206 -3.52 -1.70 -27.68
C CYS A 206 -3.79 -2.13 -26.24
N ILE A 207 -3.43 -3.37 -25.91
CA ILE A 207 -3.60 -3.97 -24.59
C ILE A 207 -2.31 -3.78 -23.78
N PRO A 208 -2.32 -3.08 -22.63
CA PRO A 208 -1.12 -2.87 -21.83
C PRO A 208 -0.43 -4.17 -21.41
N TYR A 209 0.89 -4.14 -21.28
CA TYR A 209 1.67 -5.26 -20.75
C TYR A 209 1.17 -5.75 -19.38
N GLY A 210 1.20 -7.06 -19.15
CA GLY A 210 0.74 -7.70 -17.92
C GLY A 210 -0.78 -7.85 -17.81
N THR A 211 -1.56 -7.27 -18.73
CA THR A 211 -3.02 -7.41 -18.72
C THR A 211 -3.43 -8.88 -18.91
N ARG A 212 -4.25 -9.41 -18.01
CA ARG A 212 -4.85 -10.76 -18.12
C ARG A 212 -6.06 -10.71 -19.04
N LEU A 213 -6.11 -11.65 -19.99
CA LEU A 213 -7.14 -11.78 -21.01
C LEU A 213 -7.90 -13.10 -20.80
N ASP A 214 -9.22 -13.02 -20.67
CA ASP A 214 -10.14 -14.16 -20.54
C ASP A 214 -9.83 -15.16 -19.40
N GLY A 215 -8.98 -14.78 -18.44
CA GLY A 215 -8.50 -15.66 -17.37
C GLY A 215 -7.65 -16.86 -17.83
N GLN A 216 -7.20 -16.86 -19.08
CA GLN A 216 -6.36 -17.92 -19.65
C GLN A 216 -5.16 -17.41 -20.43
N ARG A 217 -5.16 -16.14 -20.84
CA ARG A 217 -4.09 -15.51 -21.60
C ARG A 217 -3.65 -14.22 -20.90
N TYR A 218 -2.51 -13.68 -21.28
CA TYR A 218 -2.04 -12.38 -20.81
C TYR A 218 -1.17 -11.71 -21.87
N CYS A 219 -1.04 -10.39 -21.79
CA CYS A 219 -0.11 -9.65 -22.64
C CYS A 219 1.31 -9.73 -22.06
N ALA A 220 2.22 -10.39 -22.75
CA ALA A 220 3.61 -10.53 -22.30
C ALA A 220 4.46 -9.31 -22.69
N LEU A 221 5.57 -9.08 -21.98
CA LEU A 221 6.48 -7.95 -22.21
C LEU A 221 7.11 -7.89 -23.62
N ASN A 222 7.02 -8.98 -24.39
CA ASN A 222 7.49 -9.03 -25.77
C ASN A 222 6.45 -8.53 -26.79
N GLY A 223 5.28 -8.07 -26.36
CA GLY A 223 4.20 -7.61 -27.24
C GLY A 223 3.28 -8.71 -27.74
N GLU A 224 3.44 -9.95 -27.28
CA GLU A 224 2.63 -11.08 -27.72
C GLU A 224 1.64 -11.54 -26.64
N VAL A 225 0.44 -11.92 -27.07
CA VAL A 225 -0.55 -12.56 -26.21
C VAL A 225 -0.14 -14.02 -25.96
N SER A 226 0.17 -14.33 -24.70
CA SER A 226 0.63 -15.65 -24.27
C SER A 226 -0.39 -16.35 -23.38
N ALA A 227 -0.39 -17.69 -23.39
CA ALA A 227 -1.23 -18.47 -22.47
C ALA A 227 -0.68 -18.45 -21.05
N GLN A 228 -1.56 -18.32 -20.07
CA GLN A 228 -1.23 -18.46 -18.66
C GLN A 228 -0.91 -19.92 -18.33
N LYS A 229 0.13 -20.11 -17.54
CA LYS A 229 0.69 -21.39 -17.11
C LYS A 229 -0.11 -21.97 -15.94
N ASP A 230 -0.19 -23.30 -15.93
CA ASP A 230 -0.83 -24.07 -14.86
C ASP A 230 0.02 -24.14 -13.59
N ASP A 231 -0.60 -24.54 -12.48
CA ASP A 231 0.09 -24.76 -11.20
C ASP A 231 1.25 -25.77 -11.37
N GLY A 232 2.41 -25.44 -10.81
CA GLY A 232 3.64 -26.23 -10.91
C GLY A 232 4.56 -25.83 -12.06
N ALA A 233 4.10 -25.02 -13.01
CA ALA A 233 4.95 -24.48 -14.07
C ALA A 233 5.88 -23.37 -13.55
N SER A 234 7.02 -23.17 -14.23
CA SER A 234 7.94 -22.09 -13.87
C SER A 234 7.46 -20.74 -14.40
N CYS A 235 7.60 -19.69 -13.59
CA CYS A 235 7.19 -18.32 -13.89
C CYS A 235 8.26 -17.32 -13.45
N SER A 236 8.29 -16.16 -14.10
CA SER A 236 9.08 -14.99 -13.70
C SER A 236 8.19 -13.86 -13.16
N GLU A 237 6.97 -13.74 -13.68
CA GLU A 237 5.99 -12.76 -13.23
C GLU A 237 4.66 -13.40 -12.80
N HIS A 238 3.92 -12.70 -11.93
CA HIS A 238 2.62 -13.17 -11.44
C HIS A 238 1.56 -13.31 -12.55
N VAL A 239 1.64 -12.53 -13.62
CA VAL A 239 0.68 -12.54 -14.74
C VAL A 239 0.79 -13.81 -15.58
N GLU A 240 1.95 -14.47 -15.56
CA GLU A 240 2.18 -15.71 -16.30
C GLU A 240 1.39 -16.89 -15.75
N CYS A 241 0.99 -16.86 -14.48
CA CYS A 241 0.30 -17.97 -13.83
C CYS A 241 -1.22 -17.78 -13.88
N LYS A 242 -1.97 -18.87 -14.08
CA LYS A 242 -3.43 -18.84 -13.85
C LYS A 242 -3.74 -18.41 -12.41
N THR A 243 -2.89 -18.82 -11.47
CA THR A 243 -2.90 -18.46 -10.05
C THR A 243 -1.88 -17.36 -9.75
N GLN A 244 -1.01 -17.53 -8.73
CA GLN A 244 0.05 -16.59 -8.39
C GLN A 244 1.42 -17.23 -8.61
N CYS A 245 2.37 -16.46 -9.14
CA CYS A 245 3.77 -16.87 -9.16
C CYS A 245 4.35 -16.74 -7.74
N ASN A 246 4.75 -17.83 -7.09
CA ASN A 246 5.40 -17.79 -5.77
C ASN A 246 6.86 -18.20 -5.92
N GLY A 247 7.76 -17.21 -5.87
CA GLY A 247 9.15 -17.39 -6.27
C GLY A 247 9.25 -17.61 -7.78
N THR A 248 9.56 -18.83 -8.20
CA THR A 248 9.76 -19.18 -9.63
C THR A 248 8.75 -20.19 -10.15
N VAL A 249 7.71 -20.50 -9.36
CA VAL A 249 6.72 -21.55 -9.68
C VAL A 249 5.29 -21.02 -9.47
N CYS A 250 4.41 -21.32 -10.41
CA CYS A 250 2.99 -21.05 -10.30
C CYS A 250 2.38 -21.92 -9.21
N GLN A 251 1.77 -21.31 -8.20
CA GLN A 251 1.15 -22.04 -7.10
C GLN A 251 -0.24 -21.51 -6.83
N LYS A 252 -1.18 -22.43 -6.57
CA LYS A 252 -2.42 -22.08 -5.88
C LYS A 252 -2.04 -21.49 -4.55
N VAL A 253 -2.26 -20.18 -4.43
CA VAL A 253 -2.39 -19.55 -3.12
C VAL A 253 -3.47 -20.33 -2.42
N GLN A 254 -3.08 -21.10 -1.40
CA GLN A 254 -4.05 -21.60 -0.46
C GLN A 254 -4.58 -20.35 0.22
N VAL A 255 -5.64 -19.79 -0.33
CA VAL A 255 -6.48 -18.84 0.39
C VAL A 255 -6.86 -19.62 1.63
N ILE A 256 -6.17 -19.36 2.75
CA ILE A 256 -6.51 -19.94 4.05
C ILE A 256 -7.95 -19.51 4.21
N SER A 257 -8.87 -20.45 3.96
CA SER A 257 -10.23 -20.07 3.63
C SER A 257 -10.73 -19.25 4.80
N LYS A 258 -11.13 -18.00 4.58
CA LYS A 258 -11.75 -17.12 5.59
C LYS A 258 -12.85 -17.88 6.37
N ASN A 259 -13.41 -18.94 5.77
CA ASN A 259 -14.27 -19.96 6.37
C ASN A 259 -13.79 -20.60 7.69
N ILE A 260 -12.50 -20.77 8.00
CA ILE A 260 -12.11 -21.36 9.30
C ILE A 260 -12.31 -20.36 10.44
N LEU A 261 -11.87 -19.12 10.27
CA LEU A 261 -12.07 -18.06 11.25
C LEU A 261 -13.54 -17.65 11.32
N VAL A 262 -14.23 -17.51 10.18
CA VAL A 262 -15.67 -17.21 10.13
C VAL A 262 -16.50 -18.33 10.77
N ARG A 263 -16.15 -19.62 10.58
CA ARG A 263 -16.84 -20.72 11.27
C ARG A 263 -16.53 -20.76 12.76
N ALA A 264 -15.30 -20.47 13.17
CA ALA A 264 -14.95 -20.38 14.59
C ALA A 264 -15.71 -19.23 15.27
N PHE A 265 -15.80 -18.06 14.62
CA PHE A 265 -16.55 -16.91 15.11
C PHE A 265 -18.06 -17.15 15.12
N SER A 266 -18.63 -17.75 14.07
CA SER A 266 -20.05 -18.09 14.00
C SER A 266 -20.45 -19.14 15.06
N TRP A 267 -19.60 -20.13 15.30
CA TRP A 267 -19.78 -21.08 16.38
C TRP A 267 -19.71 -20.40 17.76
N PHE A 268 -18.77 -19.48 17.95
CA PHE A 268 -18.64 -18.70 19.19
C PHE A 268 -19.87 -17.83 19.47
N ILE A 269 -20.36 -17.09 18.47
CA ILE A 269 -21.57 -16.25 18.60
C ILE A 269 -22.80 -17.08 18.99
N ASN A 270 -22.96 -18.29 18.44
CA ASN A 270 -24.08 -19.18 18.78
C ASN A 270 -23.99 -19.80 20.19
N ILE A 271 -22.85 -19.73 20.87
CA ILE A 271 -22.73 -20.20 22.26
C ILE A 271 -23.27 -19.17 23.26
N PHE A 272 -23.20 -17.88 22.91
CA PHE A 272 -23.63 -16.78 23.78
C PHE A 272 -25.03 -16.23 23.45
N ARG A 273 -25.77 -16.90 22.57
CA ARG A 273 -27.13 -16.56 22.17
C ARG A 273 -28.11 -17.59 22.72
#